data_AF-A0A6V8DIM1-F1
#
_entry.id   AF-A0A6V8DIM1-F1
#
_cell.length_a   1.000
_cell.length_b   1.000
_cell.length_c   1.000
_cell.angle_alpha   90.00
_cell.angle_beta   90.00
_cell.angle_gamma   90.00
#
_symmetry.space_group_name_H-M   'P 1'
#
loop_
_entity.id
_entity.type
_entity.pdbx_description
1 polymer ?
#
loop_
_entity_poly.entity_id
_entity_poly.type
_entity_poly.pdbx_seq_one_letter_code
_entity_poly.pdbx_strand_id
1 'polypeptide(L)'
;MSPYFSSGSLSMRRAVQKTNLRIDWIRKNKSQVEGHGDWIKSLSSFRRRLAWRCHFIQKMEMKSDLDMVAQNPVIDRNMSRKMDIEKFTRWKSGKTGWPFLDACMRQLSSTGWINFRMRAMMMSAASYNLWLPWRETGSYLARQFIDYEPGIHWSQIGMQSGTTGINTIRAYSMTKQGRDQDPGGSYIRKWVPELSMVPTKFIHEPWKMPLELQESISCVIGDSYPAPVVDEVESRKSGISRSYSARGGEEARLISKEVLKTHGSRRRPRKRKAESSTSTQQKLF
;
A
#
# COMPACT_ATOMS: atom_id res chain seq x y z
N MET A 1 -6.83 -13.19 -8.97
CA MET A 1 -7.30 -14.33 -8.13
C MET A 1 -7.97 -13.88 -6.83
N SER A 2 -7.61 -12.74 -6.24
CA SER A 2 -8.17 -12.30 -4.96
C SER A 2 -9.70 -12.13 -4.94
N PRO A 3 -10.39 -11.63 -5.99
CA PRO A 3 -11.86 -11.56 -5.98
C PRO A 3 -12.49 -12.94 -5.83
N TYR A 4 -12.00 -13.94 -6.57
CA TYR A 4 -12.48 -15.32 -6.50
C TYR A 4 -12.25 -15.99 -5.14
N PHE A 5 -11.19 -15.61 -4.42
CA PHE A 5 -10.99 -16.08 -3.05
C PHE A 5 -11.95 -15.40 -2.07
N SER A 6 -12.24 -14.12 -2.28
CA SER A 6 -13.12 -13.31 -1.42
C SER A 6 -14.58 -13.72 -1.58
N SER A 7 -15.01 -14.03 -2.79
CA SER A 7 -16.35 -14.54 -3.10
C SER A 7 -16.56 -16.02 -2.78
N GLY A 8 -15.49 -16.75 -2.44
CA GLY A 8 -15.53 -18.20 -2.25
C GLY A 8 -15.61 -19.02 -3.55
N SER A 9 -15.62 -18.39 -4.73
CA SER A 9 -15.63 -19.08 -6.03
C SER A 9 -14.39 -19.97 -6.24
N LEU A 10 -13.28 -19.65 -5.57
CA LEU A 10 -12.08 -20.48 -5.53
C LEU A 10 -11.77 -20.95 -4.10
N SER A 11 -11.77 -22.27 -3.90
CA SER A 11 -11.42 -22.85 -2.60
C SER A 11 -9.95 -22.63 -2.23
N MET A 12 -9.72 -22.05 -1.05
CA MET A 12 -8.39 -21.87 -0.46
C MET A 12 -7.67 -23.20 -0.25
N ARG A 13 -8.38 -24.24 0.23
CA ARG A 13 -7.79 -25.58 0.44
C ARG A 13 -7.31 -26.18 -0.87
N ARG A 14 -8.12 -26.06 -1.93
CA ARG A 14 -7.76 -26.53 -3.28
C ARG A 14 -6.55 -25.78 -3.82
N ALA A 15 -6.48 -24.46 -3.65
CA ALA A 15 -5.33 -23.66 -4.08
C ALA A 15 -4.04 -24.09 -3.37
N VAL A 16 -4.08 -24.34 -2.05
CA VAL A 16 -2.93 -24.85 -1.27
C VAL A 16 -2.52 -26.25 -1.75
N GLN A 17 -3.47 -27.17 -1.88
CA GLN A 17 -3.20 -28.55 -2.30
C GLN A 17 -2.58 -28.60 -3.70
N LYS A 18 -3.17 -27.90 -4.68
CA LYS A 18 -2.65 -27.85 -6.05
C LYS A 18 -1.27 -27.20 -6.12
N THR A 19 -1.02 -26.18 -5.29
CA THR A 19 0.31 -25.55 -5.18
C THR A 19 1.35 -26.54 -4.64
N ASN A 20 1.03 -27.27 -3.57
CA ASN A 20 1.93 -28.27 -2.99
C ASN A 20 2.21 -29.41 -3.97
N LEU A 21 1.16 -29.97 -4.61
CA LEU A 21 1.31 -31.01 -5.63
C LEU A 21 2.20 -30.55 -6.77
N ARG A 22 2.05 -29.31 -7.24
CA ARG A 22 2.90 -28.76 -8.29
C ARG A 22 4.35 -28.61 -7.83
N ILE A 23 4.60 -28.13 -6.62
CA ILE A 23 5.95 -28.05 -6.05
C ILE A 23 6.60 -29.44 -6.00
N ASP A 24 5.87 -30.45 -5.50
CA ASP A 24 6.41 -31.80 -5.35
C ASP A 24 6.63 -32.48 -6.69
N TRP A 25 5.75 -32.26 -7.67
CA TRP A 25 5.96 -32.72 -9.04
C TRP A 25 7.22 -32.10 -9.66
N ILE A 26 7.44 -30.78 -9.52
CA ILE A 26 8.65 -30.12 -10.03
C ILE A 26 9.91 -30.69 -9.36
N ARG A 27 9.86 -30.97 -8.05
CA ARG A 27 10.99 -31.57 -7.32
C ARG A 27 11.36 -32.96 -7.83
N LYS A 28 10.38 -33.75 -8.28
CA LYS A 28 10.59 -35.09 -8.86
C LYS A 28 11.02 -35.04 -10.32
N ASN A 29 10.67 -33.99 -11.06
CA ASN A 29 10.89 -33.86 -12.51
C ASN A 29 11.79 -32.66 -12.87
N LYS A 30 12.87 -32.45 -12.11
CA LYS A 30 13.73 -31.25 -12.28
C LYS A 30 14.31 -31.12 -13.69
N SER A 31 14.65 -32.23 -14.34
CA SER A 31 15.18 -32.27 -15.71
C SER A 31 14.15 -31.85 -16.76
N GLN A 32 12.85 -31.93 -16.46
CA GLN A 32 11.77 -31.58 -17.38
C GLN A 32 11.28 -30.13 -17.20
N VAL A 33 11.83 -29.39 -16.24
CA VAL A 33 11.38 -28.04 -15.89
C VAL A 33 12.57 -27.11 -15.89
N GLU A 34 12.70 -26.33 -16.96
CA GLU A 34 13.61 -25.20 -17.01
C GLU A 34 13.26 -24.19 -15.90
N GLY A 35 14.28 -23.68 -15.22
CA GLY A 35 14.07 -22.75 -14.10
C GLY A 35 13.31 -23.36 -12.92
N HIS A 36 13.33 -24.69 -12.72
CA HIS A 36 12.63 -25.38 -11.64
C HIS A 36 12.83 -24.73 -10.26
N GLY A 37 14.03 -24.22 -9.97
CA GLY A 37 14.33 -23.52 -8.73
C GLY A 37 13.50 -22.25 -8.53
N ASP A 38 13.33 -21.44 -9.58
CA ASP A 38 12.57 -20.19 -9.52
C ASP A 38 11.06 -20.43 -9.48
N TRP A 39 10.59 -21.49 -10.15
CA TRP A 39 9.22 -21.97 -9.99
C TRP A 39 8.92 -22.38 -8.54
N ILE A 40 9.80 -23.17 -7.92
CA ILE A 40 9.63 -23.59 -6.52
C ILE A 40 9.61 -22.37 -5.58
N LYS A 41 10.51 -21.39 -5.79
CA LYS A 41 10.53 -20.14 -5.01
C LYS A 41 9.22 -19.36 -5.18
N SER A 42 8.74 -19.22 -6.41
CA SER A 42 7.52 -18.47 -6.74
C SER A 42 6.27 -19.12 -6.15
N LEU A 43 6.12 -20.44 -6.31
CA LEU A 43 5.00 -21.19 -5.72
C LEU A 43 5.05 -21.19 -4.19
N SER A 44 6.24 -21.26 -3.60
CA SER A 44 6.41 -21.13 -2.15
C SER A 44 5.99 -19.74 -1.65
N SER A 45 6.30 -18.69 -2.42
CA SER A 45 5.85 -17.31 -2.13
C SER A 45 4.33 -17.17 -2.25
N PHE A 46 3.73 -17.78 -3.29
CA PHE A 46 2.28 -17.85 -3.45
C PHE A 46 1.61 -18.55 -2.26
N ARG A 47 2.09 -19.73 -1.86
CA ARG A 47 1.60 -20.46 -0.69
C ARG A 47 1.67 -19.63 0.59
N ARG A 48 2.75 -18.86 0.78
CA ARG A 48 2.88 -17.95 1.92
C ARG A 48 1.83 -16.83 1.89
N ARG A 49 1.48 -16.29 0.72
CA ARG A 49 0.40 -15.29 0.59
C ARG A 49 -0.97 -15.89 0.92
N LEU A 50 -1.22 -17.16 0.59
CA LEU A 50 -2.43 -17.86 1.02
C LEU A 50 -2.49 -17.99 2.56
N ALA A 51 -1.37 -18.31 3.20
CA ALA A 51 -1.28 -18.35 4.66
C ALA A 51 -1.44 -16.96 5.31
N TRP A 52 -0.96 -15.90 4.65
CA TRP A 52 -1.17 -14.52 5.12
C TRP A 52 -2.64 -14.13 5.16
N ARG A 53 -3.42 -14.53 4.17
CA ARG A 53 -4.88 -14.34 4.20
C ARG A 53 -5.46 -14.95 5.48
N CYS A 54 -5.21 -16.23 5.75
CA CYS A 54 -5.71 -16.90 6.95
C CYS A 54 -5.28 -16.20 8.24
N HIS A 55 -4.03 -15.74 8.32
CA HIS A 55 -3.54 -14.98 9.47
C HIS A 55 -4.33 -13.68 9.72
N PHE A 56 -4.68 -12.95 8.66
CA PHE A 56 -5.48 -11.73 8.79
C PHE A 56 -6.94 -11.98 9.15
N ILE A 57 -7.53 -13.08 8.66
CA ILE A 57 -8.87 -13.49 9.09
C ILE A 57 -8.87 -13.84 10.58
N GLN A 58 -7.90 -14.64 11.05
CA GLN A 58 -7.75 -14.96 12.48
C GLN A 58 -7.57 -13.71 13.35
N LYS A 59 -6.84 -12.71 12.84
CA LYS A 59 -6.67 -11.44 13.55
C LYS A 59 -7.99 -10.71 13.76
N MET A 60 -8.88 -10.74 12.77
CA MET A 60 -10.23 -10.18 12.89
C MET A 60 -11.12 -11.01 13.83
N GLU A 61 -11.01 -12.34 13.80
CA GLU A 61 -11.73 -13.21 14.75
C GLU A 61 -11.34 -12.91 16.21
N MET A 62 -10.07 -12.57 16.47
CA MET A 62 -9.59 -12.18 17.81
C MET A 62 -9.91 -10.73 18.19
N LYS A 63 -10.12 -9.86 17.21
CA LYS A 63 -10.40 -8.43 17.41
C LYS A 63 -11.41 -7.98 16.34
N SER A 64 -12.68 -8.03 16.69
CA SER A 64 -13.79 -7.79 15.76
C SER A 64 -14.04 -6.31 15.45
N ASP A 65 -13.48 -5.39 16.23
CA ASP A 65 -13.66 -3.95 16.15
C ASP A 65 -12.56 -3.22 15.35
N LEU A 66 -11.81 -3.93 14.49
CA LEU A 66 -10.66 -3.39 13.73
C LEU A 66 -11.02 -2.21 12.80
N ASP A 67 -12.29 -2.04 12.47
CA ASP A 67 -12.86 -0.95 11.67
C ASP A 67 -13.32 0.25 12.51
N MET A 68 -13.51 0.04 13.80
CA MET A 68 -14.04 1.03 14.73
C MET A 68 -12.93 1.63 15.60
N VAL A 69 -12.02 0.79 16.10
CA VAL A 69 -11.01 1.15 17.09
C VAL A 69 -9.62 0.80 16.56
N ALA A 70 -8.72 1.79 16.61
CA ALA A 70 -7.32 1.58 16.28
C ALA A 70 -6.71 0.48 17.16
N GLN A 71 -5.81 -0.33 16.60
CA GLN A 71 -5.15 -1.38 17.39
C GLN A 71 -4.41 -0.80 18.61
N ASN A 72 -3.86 0.41 18.48
CA ASN A 72 -3.40 1.22 19.59
C ASN A 72 -4.19 2.55 19.64
N PRO A 73 -5.23 2.64 20.49
CA PRO A 73 -6.07 3.84 20.60
C PRO A 73 -5.32 5.08 21.09
N VAL A 74 -4.27 4.91 21.90
CA VAL A 74 -3.46 6.01 22.43
C VAL A 74 -2.65 6.66 21.31
N ILE A 75 -2.04 5.84 20.44
CA ILE A 75 -1.34 6.36 19.26
C ILE A 75 -2.31 7.13 18.37
N ASP A 76 -3.50 6.58 18.10
CA ASP A 76 -4.50 7.25 17.26
C ASP A 76 -4.96 8.59 17.87
N ARG A 77 -5.22 8.61 19.18
CA ARG A 77 -5.53 9.84 19.94
C ARG A 77 -4.40 10.86 19.85
N ASN A 78 -3.15 10.44 20.05
CA ASN A 78 -1.98 11.31 19.97
C ASN A 78 -1.76 11.88 18.56
N MET A 79 -2.03 11.09 17.51
CA MET A 79 -1.97 11.58 16.13
C MET A 79 -3.03 12.64 15.84
N SER A 80 -4.16 12.60 16.55
CA SER A 80 -5.21 13.63 16.56
C SER A 80 -5.60 14.10 15.15
N ARG A 81 -5.71 13.15 14.21
CA ARG A 81 -6.07 13.44 12.82
C ARG A 81 -7.48 14.00 12.77
N LYS A 82 -7.63 15.17 12.15
CA LYS A 82 -8.92 15.80 11.92
C LYS A 82 -9.31 15.62 10.46
N MET A 83 -10.60 15.43 10.22
CA MET A 83 -11.10 15.33 8.85
C MET A 83 -10.95 16.67 8.15
N ASP A 84 -10.22 16.65 7.03
CA ASP A 84 -10.13 17.75 6.08
C ASP A 84 -10.90 17.32 4.82
N ILE A 85 -12.10 17.90 4.65
CA ILE A 85 -13.04 17.46 3.62
C ILE A 85 -12.52 17.71 2.21
N GLU A 86 -11.73 18.77 2.02
CA GLU A 86 -11.15 19.12 0.73
C GLU A 86 -10.07 18.11 0.36
N LYS A 87 -9.10 17.88 1.26
CA LYS A 87 -8.04 16.87 1.03
C LYS A 87 -8.62 15.48 0.83
N PHE A 88 -9.62 15.10 1.62
CA PHE A 88 -10.31 13.82 1.46
C PHE A 88 -11.01 13.70 0.11
N THR A 89 -11.68 14.77 -0.33
CA THR A 89 -12.39 14.79 -1.62
C THR A 89 -11.42 14.72 -2.80
N ARG A 90 -10.31 15.48 -2.75
CA ARG A 90 -9.27 15.43 -3.79
C ARG A 90 -8.60 14.06 -3.86
N TRP A 91 -8.32 13.45 -2.72
CA TRP A 91 -7.77 12.10 -2.64
C TRP A 91 -8.73 11.07 -3.21
N LYS A 92 -9.98 11.02 -2.73
CA LYS A 92 -10.95 10.01 -3.15
C LYS A 92 -11.24 10.08 -4.65
N SER A 93 -11.24 11.28 -5.24
CA SER A 93 -11.51 11.48 -6.67
C SER A 93 -10.30 11.36 -7.59
N GLY A 94 -9.09 11.10 -7.06
CA GLY A 94 -7.86 11.11 -7.88
C GLY A 94 -7.59 12.47 -8.53
N LYS A 95 -7.67 13.53 -7.72
CA LYS A 95 -7.38 14.93 -8.08
C LYS A 95 -6.41 15.58 -7.09
N THR A 96 -5.46 14.82 -6.55
CA THR A 96 -4.46 15.33 -5.59
C THR A 96 -3.39 16.18 -6.26
N GLY A 97 -3.27 16.11 -7.58
CA GLY A 97 -2.17 16.74 -8.31
C GLY A 97 -0.90 15.90 -8.29
N TRP A 98 -0.97 14.62 -7.89
CA TRP A 98 0.16 13.69 -7.89
C TRP A 98 -0.14 12.56 -8.89
N PRO A 99 0.34 12.66 -10.15
CA PRO A 99 -0.15 11.87 -11.28
C PRO A 99 -0.22 10.37 -11.06
N PHE A 100 0.81 9.80 -10.45
CA PHE A 100 0.84 8.36 -10.21
C PHE A 100 -0.17 7.91 -9.14
N LEU A 101 -0.38 8.71 -8.09
CA LEU A 101 -1.42 8.43 -7.10
C LEU A 101 -2.81 8.61 -7.72
N ASP A 102 -3.02 9.69 -8.47
CA ASP A 102 -4.29 9.99 -9.10
C ASP A 102 -4.67 8.90 -10.13
N ALA A 103 -3.70 8.42 -10.92
CA ALA A 103 -3.86 7.25 -11.78
C ALA A 103 -4.27 5.99 -10.99
N CYS A 104 -3.67 5.74 -9.82
CA CYS A 104 -4.06 4.61 -8.96
C CYS A 104 -5.47 4.75 -8.39
N MET A 105 -5.87 5.94 -7.94
CA MET A 105 -7.22 6.20 -7.44
C MET A 105 -8.27 5.99 -8.54
N ARG A 106 -7.99 6.49 -9.75
CA ARG A 106 -8.88 6.37 -10.93
C ARG A 106 -8.95 4.94 -11.45
N GLN A 107 -7.83 4.22 -11.50
CA GLN A 107 -7.82 2.79 -11.81
C GLN A 107 -8.73 2.06 -10.83
N LEU A 108 -8.51 2.24 -9.52
CA LEU A 108 -9.26 1.51 -8.52
C LEU A 108 -10.77 1.80 -8.62
N SER A 109 -11.15 3.07 -8.76
CA SER A 109 -12.56 3.46 -8.93
C SER A 109 -13.20 2.81 -10.16
N SER A 110 -12.45 2.68 -11.25
CA SER A 110 -12.96 2.15 -12.52
C SER A 110 -12.99 0.62 -12.58
N THR A 111 -12.05 -0.07 -11.94
CA THR A 111 -11.88 -1.54 -12.09
C THR A 111 -12.21 -2.33 -10.82
N GLY A 112 -12.28 -1.65 -9.68
CA GLY A 112 -12.42 -2.25 -8.37
C GLY A 112 -11.19 -3.03 -7.89
N TRP A 113 -10.08 -3.02 -8.62
CA TRP A 113 -8.88 -3.77 -8.26
C TRP A 113 -7.59 -3.03 -8.58
N ILE A 114 -6.67 -3.04 -7.61
CA ILE A 114 -5.29 -2.61 -7.79
C ILE A 114 -4.33 -3.48 -6.97
N ASN A 115 -3.07 -3.53 -7.38
CA ASN A 115 -2.06 -4.35 -6.70
C ASN A 115 -1.77 -3.85 -5.28
N PHE A 116 -1.26 -4.76 -4.43
CA PHE A 116 -1.05 -4.52 -3.01
C PHE A 116 -0.12 -3.33 -2.71
N ARG A 117 0.94 -3.11 -3.49
CA ARG A 117 1.89 -2.00 -3.26
C ARG A 117 1.20 -0.66 -3.44
N MET A 118 0.31 -0.55 -4.43
CA MET A 118 -0.44 0.69 -4.67
C MET A 118 -1.52 0.92 -3.62
N ARG A 119 -2.19 -0.13 -3.12
CA ARG A 119 -3.11 0.02 -1.96
C ARG A 119 -2.38 0.59 -0.75
N ALA A 120 -1.17 0.10 -0.47
CA ALA A 120 -0.33 0.61 0.60
C ALA A 120 0.08 2.08 0.36
N MET A 121 0.47 2.43 -0.86
CA MET A 121 0.80 3.81 -1.24
C MET A 121 -0.39 4.76 -1.06
N MET A 122 -1.59 4.37 -1.51
CA MET A 122 -2.81 5.19 -1.40
C MET A 122 -3.14 5.48 0.07
N MET A 123 -3.09 4.46 0.92
CA MET A 123 -3.33 4.62 2.36
C MET A 123 -2.24 5.45 3.05
N SER A 124 -0.99 5.26 2.62
CA SER A 124 0.16 6.01 3.12
C SER A 124 0.07 7.50 2.79
N ALA A 125 -0.27 7.85 1.54
CA ALA A 125 -0.49 9.22 1.11
C ALA A 125 -1.59 9.90 1.94
N ALA A 126 -2.71 9.21 2.16
CA ALA A 126 -3.78 9.72 3.01
C ALA A 126 -3.31 9.95 4.46
N SER A 127 -2.53 9.01 5.01
CA SER A 127 -2.13 9.01 6.43
C SER A 127 -1.01 9.99 6.78
N TYR A 128 -0.06 10.19 5.86
CA TYR A 128 1.18 10.94 6.15
C TYR A 128 1.28 12.25 5.38
N ASN A 129 0.88 12.29 4.11
CA ASN A 129 0.91 13.52 3.33
C ASN A 129 -0.33 14.38 3.60
N LEU A 130 -1.52 13.77 3.59
CA LEU A 130 -2.77 14.51 3.78
C LEU A 130 -3.23 14.57 5.24
N TRP A 131 -2.60 13.78 6.13
CA TRP A 131 -2.92 13.68 7.55
C TRP A 131 -4.39 13.35 7.85
N LEU A 132 -5.01 12.52 7.00
CA LEU A 132 -6.43 12.18 7.07
C LEU A 132 -6.72 11.02 8.04
N PRO A 133 -7.87 11.05 8.72
CA PRO A 133 -8.35 9.95 9.56
C PRO A 133 -8.39 8.58 8.84
N TRP A 134 -7.93 7.54 9.53
CA TRP A 134 -7.77 6.21 8.94
C TRP A 134 -9.09 5.48 8.72
N ARG A 135 -10.11 5.75 9.55
CA ARG A 135 -11.41 5.07 9.49
C ARG A 135 -12.15 5.47 8.22
N GLU A 136 -12.11 6.73 7.86
CA GLU A 136 -12.85 7.31 6.76
C GLU A 136 -12.17 7.00 5.42
N THR A 137 -10.84 7.10 5.39
CA THR A 137 -10.03 6.69 4.23
C THR A 137 -10.10 5.17 4.03
N GLY A 138 -10.05 4.38 5.10
CA GLY A 138 -10.26 2.94 5.07
C GLY A 138 -11.67 2.56 4.63
N SER A 139 -12.70 3.24 5.12
CA SER A 139 -14.09 3.01 4.74
C SER A 139 -14.36 3.36 3.28
N TYR A 140 -13.74 4.42 2.76
CA TYR A 140 -13.82 4.73 1.33
C TYR A 140 -13.24 3.59 0.50
N LEU A 141 -11.99 3.18 0.78
CA LEU A 141 -11.32 2.11 0.04
C LEU A 141 -12.05 0.77 0.14
N ALA A 142 -12.64 0.45 1.31
CA ALA A 142 -13.43 -0.76 1.50
C ALA A 142 -14.55 -0.89 0.45
N ARG A 143 -15.20 0.23 0.10
CA ARG A 143 -16.30 0.29 -0.88
C ARG A 143 -15.81 0.18 -2.33
N GLN A 144 -14.52 0.34 -2.58
CA GLN A 144 -13.96 0.28 -3.94
C GLN A 144 -13.48 -1.12 -4.33
N PHE A 145 -13.15 -1.99 -3.37
CA PHE A 145 -12.52 -3.27 -3.68
C PHE A 145 -13.52 -4.39 -3.99
N ILE A 146 -13.42 -4.97 -5.20
CA ILE A 146 -14.17 -6.20 -5.54
C ILE A 146 -13.63 -7.45 -4.82
N ASP A 147 -12.43 -7.34 -4.23
CA ASP A 147 -11.81 -8.35 -3.37
C ASP A 147 -11.70 -7.87 -1.91
N TYR A 148 -12.72 -7.12 -1.47
CA TYR A 148 -12.81 -6.69 -0.09
C TYR A 148 -12.92 -7.89 0.85
N GLU A 149 -11.94 -8.02 1.75
CA GLU A 149 -12.01 -8.92 2.90
C GLU A 149 -11.70 -8.12 4.16
N PRO A 150 -12.64 -8.01 5.12
CA PRO A 150 -12.49 -7.09 6.26
C PRO A 150 -11.24 -7.38 7.10
N GLY A 151 -10.94 -8.65 7.36
CA GLY A 151 -9.77 -9.03 8.16
C GLY A 151 -8.44 -8.64 7.53
N ILE A 152 -8.33 -8.72 6.19
CA ILE A 152 -7.17 -8.21 5.45
C ILE A 152 -7.20 -6.68 5.45
N HIS A 153 -8.31 -6.10 5.00
CA HIS A 153 -8.45 -4.67 4.75
C HIS A 153 -8.11 -3.86 6.00
N TRP A 154 -8.83 -4.06 7.10
CA TRP A 154 -8.66 -3.23 8.30
C TRP A 154 -7.33 -3.48 9.00
N SER A 155 -6.81 -4.70 8.94
CA SER A 155 -5.44 -4.98 9.37
C SER A 155 -4.42 -4.16 8.57
N GLN A 156 -4.58 -4.09 7.24
CA GLN A 156 -3.71 -3.29 6.37
C GLN A 156 -3.89 -1.80 6.60
N ILE A 157 -5.12 -1.30 6.76
CA ILE A 157 -5.36 0.12 7.06
C ILE A 157 -4.59 0.52 8.32
N GLY A 158 -4.72 -0.20 9.43
CA GLY A 158 -4.00 0.12 10.66
C GLY A 158 -2.47 0.01 10.54
N MET A 159 -1.97 -0.96 9.75
CA MET A 159 -0.54 -1.09 9.49
C MET A 159 0.01 0.07 8.65
N GLN A 160 -0.70 0.49 7.61
CA GLN A 160 -0.24 1.55 6.70
C GLN A 160 -0.49 2.95 7.27
N SER A 161 -1.49 3.13 8.13
CA SER A 161 -1.78 4.40 8.81
C SER A 161 -0.94 4.64 10.07
N GLY A 162 -0.19 3.62 10.50
CA GLY A 162 0.73 3.70 11.64
C GLY A 162 0.06 3.56 13.01
N THR A 163 -1.24 3.22 13.07
CA THR A 163 -2.03 3.13 14.31
C THR A 163 -1.81 1.83 15.10
N THR A 164 -1.00 0.90 14.60
CA THR A 164 -0.64 -0.34 15.32
C THR A 164 0.44 -0.15 16.39
N GLY A 165 1.39 0.76 16.17
CA GLY A 165 2.58 0.93 17.02
C GLY A 165 3.68 -0.14 16.87
N ILE A 166 3.44 -1.27 16.18
CA ILE A 166 4.41 -2.39 16.11
C ILE A 166 5.25 -2.39 14.83
N ASN A 167 4.78 -1.73 13.76
CA ASN A 167 5.48 -1.68 12.48
C ASN A 167 6.22 -0.35 12.31
N THR A 168 7.34 -0.36 11.58
CA THR A 168 7.96 0.88 11.09
C THR A 168 6.95 1.68 10.26
N ILE A 169 6.99 3.00 10.39
CA ILE A 169 6.17 3.90 9.55
C ILE A 169 6.55 3.70 8.08
N ARG A 170 5.56 3.36 7.24
CA ARG A 170 5.74 3.11 5.80
C ARG A 170 5.16 4.25 5.00
N ALA A 171 5.92 5.34 4.93
CA ALA A 171 5.58 6.53 4.16
C ALA A 171 6.18 6.43 2.74
N TYR A 172 5.33 6.23 1.73
CA TYR A 172 5.75 6.09 0.34
C TYR A 172 5.92 7.45 -0.33
N SER A 173 6.90 7.61 -1.22
CA SER A 173 6.96 8.75 -2.14
C SER A 173 6.22 8.42 -3.43
N MET A 174 5.17 9.16 -3.75
CA MET A 174 4.34 8.94 -4.93
C MET A 174 5.15 9.16 -6.21
N THR A 175 5.98 10.19 -6.25
CA THR A 175 6.84 10.51 -7.40
C THR A 175 7.88 9.42 -7.64
N LYS A 176 8.54 8.93 -6.58
CA LYS A 176 9.51 7.83 -6.73
C LYS A 176 8.83 6.56 -7.22
N GLN A 177 7.66 6.21 -6.66
CA GLN A 177 6.91 5.04 -7.08
C GLN A 177 6.48 5.13 -8.54
N GLY A 178 6.05 6.32 -8.99
CA GLY A 178 5.76 6.55 -10.40
C GLY A 178 6.97 6.33 -11.29
N ARG A 179 8.12 6.92 -10.97
CA ARG A 179 9.36 6.74 -11.75
C ARG A 179 9.82 5.29 -11.81
N ASP A 180 9.77 4.58 -10.69
CA ASP A 180 10.26 3.20 -10.59
C ASP A 180 9.32 2.20 -11.30
N GLN A 181 8.01 2.46 -11.33
CA GLN A 181 7.01 1.50 -11.83
C GLN A 181 6.43 1.87 -13.20
N ASP A 182 6.49 3.15 -13.59
CA ASP A 182 6.00 3.67 -14.86
C ASP A 182 6.98 4.74 -15.41
N PRO A 183 8.24 4.36 -15.72
CA PRO A 183 9.27 5.32 -16.14
C PRO A 183 8.86 6.10 -17.40
N GLY A 184 8.09 5.49 -18.30
CA GLY A 184 7.56 6.12 -19.51
C GLY A 184 6.26 6.93 -19.33
N GLY A 185 5.61 6.84 -18.16
CA GLY A 185 4.34 7.53 -17.90
C GLY A 185 3.11 6.91 -18.60
N SER A 186 3.25 5.74 -19.19
CA SER A 186 2.18 5.06 -19.94
C SER A 186 0.95 4.76 -19.08
N TYR A 187 1.17 4.36 -17.83
CA TYR A 187 0.11 4.06 -16.88
C TYR A 187 -0.58 5.36 -16.43
N ILE A 188 0.18 6.43 -16.19
CA ILE A 188 -0.37 7.75 -15.87
C ILE A 188 -1.26 8.24 -17.01
N ARG A 189 -0.78 8.25 -18.26
CA ARG A 189 -1.57 8.72 -19.41
C ARG A 189 -2.85 7.94 -19.63
N LYS A 190 -2.84 6.63 -19.33
CA LYS A 190 -4.02 5.78 -19.44
C LYS A 190 -5.13 6.18 -18.46
N TRP A 191 -4.77 6.49 -17.22
CA TRP A 191 -5.74 6.74 -16.15
C TRP A 191 -5.98 8.22 -15.86
N VAL A 192 -5.09 9.08 -16.34
CA VAL A 192 -5.14 10.54 -16.22
C VAL A 192 -4.98 11.12 -17.64
N PRO A 193 -6.01 11.00 -18.50
CA PRO A 193 -5.92 11.34 -19.93
C PRO A 193 -5.64 12.82 -20.19
N GLU A 194 -5.95 13.71 -19.24
CA GLU A 194 -5.57 15.12 -19.33
C GLU A 194 -4.04 15.31 -19.35
N LEU A 195 -3.25 14.35 -18.84
CA LEU A 195 -1.79 14.37 -18.91
C LEU A 195 -1.24 13.65 -20.17
N SER A 196 -2.09 13.27 -21.12
CA SER A 196 -1.71 12.45 -22.29
C SER A 196 -0.59 13.08 -23.14
N MET A 197 -0.57 14.41 -23.26
CA MET A 197 0.41 15.17 -24.04
C MET A 197 1.65 15.63 -23.24
N VAL A 198 1.64 15.48 -21.91
CA VAL A 198 2.73 15.96 -21.04
C VAL A 198 4.03 15.22 -21.35
N PRO A 199 5.16 15.87 -21.67
CA PRO A 199 6.39 15.14 -21.97
C PRO A 199 6.84 14.21 -20.84
N THR A 200 7.41 13.05 -21.17
CA THR A 200 7.83 12.04 -20.18
C THR A 200 8.75 12.59 -19.08
N LYS A 201 9.56 13.62 -19.39
CA LYS A 201 10.38 14.33 -18.41
C LYS A 201 9.56 14.90 -17.24
N PHE A 202 8.33 15.35 -17.50
CA PHE A 202 7.46 16.03 -16.53
C PHE A 202 6.28 15.16 -16.08
N ILE A 203 6.03 13.98 -16.66
CA ILE A 203 4.80 13.20 -16.40
C ILE A 203 4.57 12.84 -14.93
N HIS A 204 5.64 12.70 -14.14
CA HIS A 204 5.57 12.40 -12.70
C HIS A 204 5.51 13.66 -11.82
N GLU A 205 5.89 14.82 -12.35
CA GLU A 205 5.92 16.12 -11.66
C GLU A 205 5.49 17.25 -12.61
N PRO A 206 4.25 17.25 -13.14
CA PRO A 206 3.84 18.16 -14.20
C PRO A 206 3.82 19.63 -13.74
N TRP A 207 3.73 19.89 -12.43
CA TRP A 207 3.86 21.23 -11.86
C TRP A 207 5.25 21.85 -12.02
N LYS A 208 6.26 21.09 -12.44
CA LYS A 208 7.60 21.59 -12.80
C LYS A 208 7.73 21.95 -14.27
N MET A 209 6.67 21.78 -15.06
CA MET A 209 6.64 22.10 -16.48
C MET A 209 6.57 23.63 -16.66
N PRO A 210 7.42 24.24 -17.51
CA PRO A 210 7.35 25.67 -17.83
C PRO A 210 5.97 26.06 -18.37
N LEU A 211 5.48 27.25 -18.03
CA LEU A 211 4.12 27.68 -18.38
C LEU A 211 3.90 27.69 -19.89
N GLU A 212 4.88 28.15 -20.66
CA GLU A 212 4.82 28.19 -22.13
C GLU A 212 4.63 26.79 -22.72
N LEU A 213 5.27 25.79 -22.10
CA LEU A 213 5.09 24.39 -22.49
C LEU A 213 3.70 23.89 -22.09
N GLN A 214 3.17 24.28 -20.92
CA GLN A 214 1.81 23.91 -20.50
C GLN A 214 0.74 24.43 -21.48
N GLU A 215 0.88 25.69 -21.92
CA GLU A 215 -0.02 26.33 -22.88
C GLU A 215 0.07 25.66 -24.26
N SER A 216 1.29 25.41 -24.76
CA SER A 216 1.48 24.81 -26.09
C SER A 216 0.89 23.40 -26.25
N ILE A 217 0.78 22.64 -25.15
CA ILE A 217 0.16 21.31 -25.14
C ILE A 217 -1.26 21.30 -24.56
N SER A 218 -1.83 22.48 -24.27
CA SER A 218 -3.16 22.64 -23.68
C SER A 218 -3.38 21.85 -22.40
N CYS A 219 -2.36 21.76 -21.54
CA CYS A 219 -2.43 21.11 -20.23
C CYS A 219 -1.87 22.06 -19.16
N VAL A 220 -2.72 22.98 -18.70
CA VAL A 220 -2.39 23.97 -17.68
C VAL A 220 -2.60 23.38 -16.28
N ILE A 221 -1.55 23.41 -15.46
CA ILE A 221 -1.58 22.89 -14.09
C ILE A 221 -2.26 23.90 -13.18
N GLY A 222 -3.29 23.45 -12.47
CA GLY A 222 -4.23 24.29 -11.72
C GLY A 222 -5.59 24.42 -12.40
N ASP A 223 -5.67 24.14 -13.70
CA ASP A 223 -6.90 24.22 -14.50
C ASP A 223 -7.22 22.87 -15.16
N SER A 224 -6.47 22.48 -16.20
CA SER A 224 -6.66 21.21 -16.93
C SER A 224 -6.35 19.98 -16.07
N TYR A 225 -5.33 20.08 -15.22
CA TYR A 225 -5.00 19.09 -14.19
C TYR A 225 -4.66 19.80 -12.88
N PRO A 226 -5.15 19.36 -11.71
CA PRO A 226 -4.95 20.08 -10.46
C PRO A 226 -3.47 20.23 -10.08
N ALA A 227 -3.12 21.40 -9.56
CA ALA A 227 -1.84 21.59 -8.87
C ALA A 227 -1.75 20.69 -7.62
N PRO A 228 -0.54 20.28 -7.17
CA PRO A 228 -0.38 19.47 -5.97
C PRO A 228 -1.11 20.05 -4.76
N VAL A 229 -1.90 19.22 -4.07
CA VAL A 229 -2.67 19.63 -2.88
C VAL A 229 -1.79 20.09 -1.73
N VAL A 230 -0.59 19.51 -1.61
CA VAL A 230 0.49 19.91 -0.70
C VAL A 230 1.83 19.49 -1.34
N ASP A 231 2.95 20.03 -0.85
CA ASP A 231 4.27 19.50 -1.22
C ASP A 231 4.44 18.06 -0.73
N GLU A 232 4.77 17.12 -1.62
CA GLU A 232 4.87 15.69 -1.29
C GLU A 232 5.96 15.42 -0.27
N VAL A 233 7.13 16.04 -0.42
CA VAL A 233 8.32 15.72 0.36
C VAL A 233 8.21 16.28 1.77
N GLU A 234 7.81 17.54 1.87
CA GLU A 234 7.63 18.24 3.14
C GLU A 234 6.50 17.61 3.96
N SER A 235 5.32 17.42 3.34
CA SER A 235 4.17 16.80 4.02
C SER A 235 4.48 15.39 4.50
N ARG A 236 5.15 14.57 3.67
CA ARG A 236 5.59 13.23 4.05
C ARG A 236 6.55 13.26 5.23
N LYS A 237 7.55 14.15 5.21
CA LYS A 237 8.54 14.30 6.30
C LYS A 237 7.84 14.69 7.60
N SER A 238 6.94 15.67 7.55
CA SER A 238 6.13 16.10 8.69
C SER A 238 5.25 14.97 9.23
N GLY A 239 4.55 14.26 8.35
CA GLY A 239 3.71 13.12 8.71
C GLY A 239 4.48 11.98 9.38
N ILE A 240 5.66 11.64 8.88
CA ILE A 240 6.55 10.65 9.51
C ILE A 240 6.93 11.11 10.93
N SER A 241 7.40 12.35 11.07
CA SER A 241 7.82 12.92 12.36
C SER A 241 6.70 12.86 13.39
N ARG A 242 5.52 13.39 13.05
CA ARG A 242 4.33 13.39 13.92
C ARG A 242 3.90 11.97 14.30
N SER A 243 3.99 11.02 13.36
CA SER A 243 3.64 9.62 13.62
C SER A 243 4.59 8.93 14.59
N TYR A 244 5.88 9.27 14.56
CA TYR A 244 6.84 8.78 15.56
C TYR A 244 6.61 9.43 16.93
N SER A 245 6.36 10.74 16.97
CA SER A 245 6.04 11.44 18.22
C SER A 245 4.79 10.87 18.90
N ALA A 246 3.77 10.49 18.13
CA ALA A 246 2.54 9.89 18.65
C ALA A 246 2.75 8.51 19.34
N ARG A 247 3.88 7.84 19.07
CA ARG A 247 4.30 6.59 19.74
C ARG A 247 5.02 6.82 21.06
N GLY A 248 5.24 8.08 21.44
CA GLY A 248 5.77 8.46 22.74
C GLY A 248 4.82 8.10 23.89
N GLY A 249 5.36 8.09 25.10
CA GLY A 249 4.63 7.73 26.32
C GLY A 249 4.69 6.25 26.68
N GLU A 250 4.59 5.97 27.97
CA GLU A 250 4.63 4.60 28.50
C GLU A 250 3.40 3.80 28.07
N GLU A 251 2.21 4.39 28.17
CA GLU A 251 0.94 3.76 27.81
C GLU A 251 0.92 3.27 26.35
N ALA A 252 1.33 4.13 25.41
CA ALA A 252 1.41 3.78 23.99
C ALA A 252 2.37 2.60 23.73
N ARG A 253 3.48 2.53 24.47
CA ARG A 253 4.46 1.44 24.36
C ARG A 253 3.95 0.14 24.95
N LEU A 254 3.26 0.19 26.10
CA LEU A 254 2.65 -0.98 26.73
C LEU A 254 1.59 -1.61 25.83
N ILE A 255 0.68 -0.81 25.28
CA ILE A 255 -0.34 -1.31 24.34
C ILE A 255 0.31 -1.89 23.09
N SER A 256 1.36 -1.24 22.55
CA SER A 256 2.09 -1.77 21.38
C SER A 256 2.75 -3.13 21.67
N LYS A 257 3.27 -3.34 22.89
CA LYS A 257 3.82 -4.64 23.31
C LYS A 257 2.73 -5.71 23.35
N GLU A 258 1.54 -5.39 23.87
CA GLU A 258 0.43 -6.35 23.91
C GLU A 258 -0.07 -6.67 22.49
N VAL A 259 -0.25 -5.66 21.64
CA VAL A 259 -0.60 -5.86 20.21
C VAL A 259 0.42 -6.78 19.52
N LEU A 260 1.71 -6.62 19.81
CA LEU A 260 2.77 -7.48 19.28
C LEU A 260 2.67 -8.92 19.83
N LYS A 261 2.38 -9.08 21.12
CA LYS A 261 2.22 -10.39 21.75
C LYS A 261 1.02 -11.16 21.18
N THR A 262 -0.11 -10.49 20.99
CA THR A 262 -1.34 -11.11 20.47
C THR A 262 -1.26 -11.38 18.96
N HIS A 263 -0.84 -10.38 18.18
CA HIS A 263 -0.96 -10.40 16.71
C HIS A 263 0.37 -10.48 15.96
N GLY A 264 1.49 -10.41 16.67
CA GLY A 264 2.82 -10.51 16.06
C GLY A 264 3.11 -11.89 15.50
N SER A 265 4.02 -11.92 14.51
CA SER A 265 4.53 -13.17 13.97
C SER A 265 5.31 -13.94 15.04
N ARG A 266 4.87 -15.16 15.37
CA ARG A 266 5.57 -16.11 16.26
C ARG A 266 6.83 -16.73 15.64
N ARG A 267 7.11 -16.45 14.36
CA ARG A 267 8.30 -16.94 13.67
C ARG A 267 9.54 -16.30 14.29
N ARG A 268 10.39 -17.11 14.93
CA ARG A 268 11.70 -16.67 15.41
C ARG A 268 12.51 -16.07 14.24
N PRO A 269 13.13 -14.89 14.41
CA PRO A 269 14.09 -14.39 13.43
C PRO A 269 15.15 -15.47 13.20
N ARG A 270 15.46 -15.78 11.93
CA ARG A 270 16.67 -16.57 11.64
C ARG A 270 17.84 -15.76 12.18
N LYS A 271 18.67 -16.35 13.05
CA LYS A 271 19.98 -15.78 13.39
C LYS A 271 20.68 -15.50 12.05
N ARG A 272 20.92 -14.22 11.74
CA ARG A 272 21.77 -13.86 10.60
C ARG A 272 23.15 -14.43 10.92
N LYS A 273 23.61 -15.42 10.16
CA LYS A 273 25.06 -15.65 10.06
C LYS A 273 25.63 -14.36 9.48
N ALA A 274 26.62 -13.79 10.14
CA ALA A 274 27.38 -12.68 9.60
C ALA A 274 28.15 -13.23 8.38
N GLU A 275 27.58 -13.06 7.19
CA GLU A 275 28.31 -13.25 5.95
C GLU A 275 28.82 -11.87 5.54
N SER A 276 30.14 -11.70 5.63
CA SER A 276 30.86 -10.57 5.03
C SER A 276 30.80 -10.74 3.51
N SER A 277 29.78 -10.17 2.88
CA SER A 277 29.82 -9.94 1.44
C SER A 277 29.33 -8.53 1.14
N THR A 278 30.19 -7.79 0.46
CA THR A 278 29.91 -6.54 -0.26
C THR A 278 28.87 -6.84 -1.33
N SER A 279 27.61 -6.92 -0.92
CA SER A 279 26.45 -7.07 -1.79
C SER A 279 25.65 -5.78 -1.71
N THR A 280 25.65 -5.02 -2.81
CA THR A 280 24.89 -3.79 -3.00
C THR A 280 23.44 -4.01 -2.56
N GLN A 281 23.10 -3.35 -1.47
CA GLN A 281 21.85 -3.51 -0.74
C GLN A 281 20.66 -2.96 -1.54
N GLN A 282 20.13 -3.74 -2.48
CA GLN A 282 18.76 -3.56 -2.95
C GLN A 282 17.78 -4.20 -1.96
N LYS A 283 17.54 -3.57 -0.81
CA LYS A 283 16.37 -3.91 0.04
C LYS A 283 15.72 -2.67 0.64
N LEU A 284 14.68 -2.25 -0.09
CA LEU A 284 13.43 -1.63 0.37
C LEU A 284 13.54 -0.17 0.85
N PHE A 285 13.60 0.71 -0.15
CA PHE A 285 12.78 1.93 -0.19
C PHE A 285 11.48 1.65 -0.98
#